data_AF-F2RXI7-F1
#
_entry.id   AF-F2RXI7-F1
#
_cell.length_a   1.000
_cell.length_b   1.000
_cell.length_c   1.000
_cell.angle_alpha   90.00
_cell.angle_beta   90.00
_cell.angle_gamma   90.00
#
_symmetry.space_group_name_H-M   'P 1'
#
loop_
_entity.id
_entity.type
_entity.pdbx_description
1 polymer ?
#
loop_
_entity_poly.entity_id
_entity_poly.type
_entity_poly.pdbx_seq_one_letter_code
_entity_poly.pdbx_strand_id
1 'polypeptide(L)'
;MAMEANKYGLNFSYQTFCDYLPRITGASSSPANAPLIKRILGCYPNSTIYGVGSHSALLSISGSLCVKVSYKPGGEHIIHEQEIFRQLESIPCSSISHALYCAPDLIFMELYKNGTLHERLSSTKAPRPVLQWMQQLSEAVACLEALGYAHGELSPRNIMFTEDDNLRLVDFDHSLKLGEDLEVGDYPLYTAQFGGTFGILGSIFWYMVRGTELWAGVQGLDLVDRLIARTCPDMDLEDPVNRISRDCWTGRFDFCGRARSLHPPAGVFEGS
;
A
#
# COMPACT_ATOMS: atom_id res chain seq x y z
N MET A 1 -15.42 26.55 4.70
CA MET A 1 -14.96 25.89 5.94
C MET A 1 -13.51 25.53 5.71
N ALA A 2 -12.57 26.02 6.51
CA ALA A 2 -11.15 25.66 6.34
C ALA A 2 -11.01 24.16 6.63
N MET A 3 -10.27 23.42 5.80
CA MET A 3 -9.95 22.03 6.11
C MET A 3 -9.00 22.02 7.32
N GLU A 4 -9.37 21.33 8.38
CA GLU A 4 -8.42 21.05 9.47
C GLU A 4 -7.23 20.28 8.90
N ALA A 5 -6.02 20.63 9.37
CA ALA A 5 -4.80 19.94 8.98
C ALA A 5 -4.94 18.46 9.30
N ASN A 6 -4.80 17.60 8.29
CA ASN A 6 -4.98 16.18 8.48
C ASN A 6 -3.78 15.64 9.26
N LYS A 7 -4.04 15.07 10.44
CA LYS A 7 -3.02 14.53 11.35
C LYS A 7 -2.00 13.61 10.67
N TYR A 8 -2.43 12.80 9.69
CA TYR A 8 -1.57 11.80 9.03
C TYR A 8 -1.06 12.25 7.66
N GLY A 9 -1.45 13.43 7.19
CA GLY A 9 -0.93 14.00 5.93
C GLY A 9 0.31 14.85 6.14
N LEU A 10 1.11 15.02 5.09
CA LEU A 10 2.20 16.00 5.08
C LEU A 10 1.66 17.43 5.18
N ASN A 11 0.52 17.70 4.55
CA ASN A 11 -0.12 19.02 4.46
C ASN A 11 0.84 20.13 3.97
N PHE A 12 1.68 19.82 2.99
CA PHE A 12 2.65 20.78 2.47
C PHE A 12 1.97 21.90 1.68
N SER A 13 2.52 23.10 1.82
CA SER A 13 2.28 24.21 0.89
C SER A 13 3.02 23.94 -0.44
N TYR A 14 2.64 24.64 -1.50
CA TYR A 14 3.38 24.56 -2.77
C TYR A 14 4.87 24.92 -2.60
N GLN A 15 5.19 25.91 -1.77
CA GLN A 15 6.57 26.32 -1.54
C GLN A 15 7.37 25.21 -0.84
N THR A 16 6.81 24.64 0.23
CA THR A 16 7.43 23.52 0.96
C THR A 16 7.67 22.32 0.05
N PHE A 17 6.71 22.02 -0.83
CA PHE A 17 6.86 20.96 -1.83
C PHE A 17 8.01 21.24 -2.81
N CYS A 18 8.15 22.47 -3.29
CA CYS A 18 9.25 22.83 -4.19
C CYS A 18 10.63 22.57 -3.58
N ASP A 19 10.78 22.83 -2.28
CA ASP A 19 12.03 22.62 -1.56
C ASP A 19 12.29 21.14 -1.24
N TYR A 20 11.21 20.35 -1.15
CA TYR A 20 11.24 18.93 -0.79
C TYR A 20 11.43 18.00 -1.99
N LEU A 21 10.78 18.29 -3.12
CA LEU A 21 10.75 17.43 -4.31
C LEU A 21 12.14 16.99 -4.81
N PRO A 22 13.16 17.88 -4.93
CA PRO A 22 14.47 17.46 -5.40
C PRO A 22 15.14 16.43 -4.50
N ARG A 23 14.82 16.41 -3.19
CA ARG A 23 15.43 15.48 -2.22
C ARG A 23 14.92 14.06 -2.40
N ILE A 24 13.63 13.91 -2.73
CA ILE A 24 13.00 12.59 -2.86
C ILE A 24 13.23 11.98 -4.25
N THR A 25 13.30 12.80 -5.30
CA THR A 25 13.46 12.29 -6.67
C THR A 25 14.92 12.24 -7.10
N GLY A 26 15.87 12.52 -6.21
CA GLY A 26 17.28 12.69 -6.58
C GLY A 26 17.49 13.74 -7.68
N ALA A 27 16.71 14.83 -7.63
CA ALA A 27 16.64 15.89 -8.65
C ALA A 27 16.21 15.44 -10.08
N SER A 28 15.71 14.21 -10.26
CA SER A 28 15.17 13.74 -11.56
C SER A 28 13.83 14.37 -11.95
N SER A 29 13.17 15.03 -11.01
CA SER A 29 11.94 15.81 -11.21
C SER A 29 12.07 17.21 -10.60
N SER A 30 11.35 18.17 -11.17
CA SER A 30 11.34 19.58 -10.75
C SER A 30 9.91 20.09 -10.68
N PRO A 31 9.57 21.00 -9.74
CA PRO A 31 8.22 21.58 -9.66
C PRO A 31 7.81 22.31 -10.95
N ALA A 32 8.78 22.80 -11.72
CA ALA A 32 8.54 23.41 -13.03
C ALA A 32 7.90 22.43 -14.04
N ASN A 33 8.17 21.13 -13.90
CA ASN A 33 7.62 20.09 -14.77
C ASN A 33 6.22 19.65 -14.36
N ALA A 34 5.75 20.06 -13.18
CA ALA A 34 4.45 19.70 -12.62
C ALA A 34 3.50 20.92 -12.49
N PRO A 35 3.20 21.65 -13.59
CA PRO A 35 2.41 22.87 -13.53
C PRO A 35 0.97 22.64 -13.02
N LEU A 36 0.46 21.41 -13.14
CA LEU A 36 -0.86 21.03 -12.66
C LEU A 36 -0.97 21.13 -11.14
N ILE A 37 0.07 20.79 -10.39
CA ILE A 37 0.08 20.88 -8.91
C ILE A 37 -0.20 22.33 -8.49
N LYS A 38 0.58 23.28 -9.03
CA LYS A 38 0.41 24.70 -8.72
C LYS A 38 -0.98 25.21 -9.11
N ARG A 39 -1.47 24.79 -10.27
CA ARG A 39 -2.78 25.20 -10.79
C ARG A 39 -3.91 24.69 -9.91
N ILE A 40 -3.88 23.41 -9.51
CA ILE A 40 -4.88 22.80 -8.63
C ILE A 40 -4.89 23.53 -7.28
N LEU A 41 -3.73 23.75 -6.66
CA LEU A 41 -3.63 24.47 -5.39
C LEU A 41 -4.19 25.90 -5.49
N GLY A 42 -4.01 26.57 -6.63
CA GLY A 42 -4.60 27.89 -6.89
C GLY A 42 -6.11 27.87 -7.11
N CYS A 43 -6.65 26.81 -7.72
CA CYS A 43 -8.09 26.64 -7.95
C CYS A 43 -8.85 26.21 -6.69
N TYR A 44 -8.20 25.51 -5.76
CA TYR A 44 -8.80 25.00 -4.54
C TYR A 44 -8.06 25.56 -3.31
N PRO A 45 -8.41 26.73 -2.77
CA PRO A 45 -7.60 27.42 -1.76
C PRO A 45 -7.37 26.67 -0.44
N ASN A 46 -8.22 25.68 -0.12
CA ASN A 46 -8.07 24.84 1.07
C ASN A 46 -7.34 23.52 0.80
N SER A 47 -6.89 23.30 -0.44
CA SER A 47 -6.12 22.12 -0.80
C SER A 47 -4.70 22.18 -0.25
N THR A 48 -4.18 21.02 0.09
CA THR A 48 -2.79 20.84 0.53
C THR A 48 -2.18 19.66 -0.20
N ILE A 49 -0.85 19.63 -0.26
CA ILE A 49 -0.15 18.44 -0.73
C ILE A 49 -0.14 17.44 0.43
N TYR A 50 -0.94 16.40 0.27
CA TYR A 50 -1.22 15.39 1.28
C TYR A 50 -0.12 14.33 1.35
N GLY A 51 0.35 13.89 0.19
CA GLY A 51 1.41 12.89 0.04
C GLY A 51 2.33 13.24 -1.12
N VAL A 52 3.59 12.81 -1.02
CA VAL A 52 4.60 13.06 -2.05
C VAL A 52 5.36 11.76 -2.30
N GLY A 53 5.20 11.21 -3.51
CA GLY A 53 5.92 10.02 -3.97
C GLY A 53 7.05 10.36 -4.94
N SER A 54 7.69 9.33 -5.48
CA SER A 54 8.78 9.43 -6.47
C SER A 54 8.33 9.98 -7.83
N HIS A 55 7.11 9.63 -8.26
CA HIS A 55 6.60 9.94 -9.60
C HIS A 55 5.40 10.90 -9.62
N SER A 56 4.75 11.09 -8.47
CA SER A 56 3.53 11.89 -8.36
C SER A 56 3.33 12.46 -6.95
N ALA A 57 2.49 13.48 -6.85
CA ALA A 57 2.01 14.02 -5.58
C ALA A 57 0.51 13.79 -5.44
N LEU A 58 0.07 13.55 -4.20
CA LEU A 58 -1.33 13.42 -3.83
C LEU A 58 -1.79 14.72 -3.17
N LEU A 59 -2.78 15.40 -3.75
CA LEU A 59 -3.32 16.66 -3.26
C LEU A 59 -4.71 16.44 -2.67
N SER A 60 -4.99 16.99 -1.49
CA SER A 60 -6.36 17.03 -0.96
C SER A 60 -7.16 18.08 -1.72
N ILE A 61 -8.37 17.76 -2.20
CA ILE A 61 -9.27 18.74 -2.86
C ILE A 61 -10.39 19.16 -1.90
N SER A 62 -10.89 18.20 -1.13
CA SER A 62 -11.95 18.39 -0.14
C SER A 62 -11.77 17.42 1.02
N GLY A 63 -12.74 17.42 1.95
CA GLY A 63 -12.76 16.50 3.09
C GLY A 63 -12.74 15.02 2.74
N SER A 64 -13.10 14.62 1.53
CA SER A 64 -13.21 13.22 1.12
C SER A 64 -12.63 12.93 -0.26
N LEU A 65 -12.08 13.95 -0.94
CA LEU A 65 -11.57 13.83 -2.30
C LEU A 65 -10.11 14.26 -2.35
N CYS A 66 -9.29 13.48 -3.03
CA CYS A 66 -7.95 13.85 -3.42
C CYS A 66 -7.70 13.61 -4.91
N VAL A 67 -6.60 14.15 -5.39
CA VAL A 67 -6.11 13.96 -6.75
C VAL A 67 -4.63 13.60 -6.73
N LYS A 68 -4.27 12.47 -7.32
CA LYS A 68 -2.89 12.08 -7.61
C LYS A 68 -2.50 12.78 -8.92
N VAL A 69 -1.36 13.47 -8.92
CA VAL A 69 -0.89 14.32 -10.02
C VAL A 69 0.51 13.88 -10.40
N SER A 70 0.72 13.44 -11.64
CA SER A 70 2.04 13.11 -12.15
C SER A 70 2.95 14.34 -12.19
N TYR A 71 4.24 14.15 -11.91
CA TYR A 71 5.24 15.20 -12.05
C TYR A 71 5.61 15.52 -13.49
N LYS A 72 5.35 14.60 -14.42
CA LYS A 72 5.70 14.73 -15.83
C LYS A 72 4.47 14.47 -16.70
N PRO A 73 4.23 15.29 -17.74
CA PRO A 73 3.20 15.00 -18.72
C PRO A 73 3.43 13.66 -19.40
N GLY A 74 2.40 12.83 -19.52
CA GLY A 74 2.47 11.49 -20.08
C GLY A 74 3.31 10.53 -19.23
N GLY A 75 3.32 10.71 -17.90
CA GLY A 75 4.10 9.86 -17.00
C GLY A 75 3.67 8.39 -17.08
N GLU A 76 4.61 7.48 -17.33
CA GLU A 76 4.32 6.05 -17.50
C GLU A 76 3.65 5.43 -16.27
N HIS A 77 4.12 5.81 -15.06
CA HIS A 77 3.58 5.34 -13.79
C HIS A 77 2.09 5.69 -13.58
N ILE A 78 1.68 6.92 -13.88
CA ILE A 78 0.27 7.32 -13.70
C ILE A 78 -0.61 6.70 -14.79
N ILE A 79 -0.10 6.56 -16.02
CA ILE A 79 -0.81 5.89 -17.11
C ILE A 79 -1.03 4.42 -16.77
N HIS A 80 0.00 3.77 -16.23
CA HIS A 80 -0.06 2.39 -15.78
C HIS A 80 -1.06 2.20 -14.64
N GLU A 81 -1.02 3.05 -13.62
CA GLU A 81 -1.99 3.00 -12.52
C GLU A 81 -3.43 3.24 -13.01
N GLN A 82 -3.64 4.14 -13.97
CA GLN A 82 -4.95 4.32 -14.62
C GLN A 82 -5.41 3.07 -15.37
N GLU A 83 -4.50 2.31 -15.97
CA GLU A 83 -4.81 1.03 -16.61
C GLU A 83 -5.28 0.00 -15.57
N ILE A 84 -4.56 -0.12 -14.45
CA ILE A 84 -4.95 -1.02 -13.36
C ILE A 84 -6.33 -0.68 -12.82
N PHE A 85 -6.62 0.60 -12.56
CA PHE A 85 -7.94 1.03 -12.10
C PHE A 85 -9.05 0.70 -13.09
N ARG A 86 -8.80 0.84 -14.40
CA ARG A 86 -9.78 0.47 -15.42
C ARG A 86 -10.07 -1.04 -15.42
N GLN A 87 -9.06 -1.87 -15.21
CA GLN A 87 -9.27 -3.32 -15.10
C GLN A 87 -10.02 -3.69 -13.82
N LEU A 88 -9.75 -3.00 -12.71
CA LEU A 88 -10.46 -3.18 -11.44
C LEU A 88 -11.96 -2.85 -11.53
N GLU A 89 -12.41 -2.02 -12.49
CA GLU A 89 -13.84 -1.80 -12.72
C GLU A 89 -14.59 -3.10 -13.06
N SER A 90 -13.90 -4.11 -13.61
CA SER A 90 -14.50 -5.41 -13.95
C SER A 90 -14.61 -6.36 -12.75
N ILE A 91 -13.84 -6.13 -11.67
CA ILE A 91 -13.82 -6.93 -10.45
C ILE A 91 -13.77 -5.98 -9.25
N PRO A 92 -14.91 -5.39 -8.84
CA PRO A 92 -14.93 -4.45 -7.74
C PRO A 92 -14.53 -5.15 -6.42
N CYS A 93 -13.57 -4.57 -5.70
CA CYS A 93 -13.08 -5.10 -4.44
C CYS A 93 -13.08 -4.04 -3.34
N SER A 94 -13.91 -4.20 -2.31
CA SER A 94 -14.02 -3.23 -1.21
C SER A 94 -12.75 -3.03 -0.39
N SER A 95 -11.71 -3.82 -0.61
CA SER A 95 -10.42 -3.67 0.08
C SER A 95 -9.35 -3.01 -0.78
N ILE A 96 -9.68 -2.62 -2.01
CA ILE A 96 -8.85 -1.82 -2.92
C ILE A 96 -9.43 -0.40 -3.01
N SER A 97 -8.57 0.61 -3.13
CA SER A 97 -8.98 1.95 -3.52
C SER A 97 -9.39 2.00 -4.99
N HIS A 98 -10.28 2.93 -5.35
CA HIS A 98 -10.72 3.05 -6.74
C HIS A 98 -10.54 4.48 -7.22
N ALA A 99 -10.23 4.62 -8.50
CA ALA A 99 -10.36 5.89 -9.17
C ALA A 99 -11.85 6.29 -9.25
N LEU A 100 -12.15 7.52 -8.84
CA LEU A 100 -13.44 8.16 -9.09
C LEU A 100 -13.49 8.75 -10.50
N TYR A 101 -12.35 9.22 -11.01
CA TYR A 101 -12.19 9.74 -12.36
C TYR A 101 -10.72 9.79 -12.76
N CYS A 102 -10.41 9.38 -13.99
CA CYS A 102 -9.08 9.47 -14.59
C CYS A 102 -9.05 10.51 -15.71
N ALA A 103 -8.02 11.35 -15.72
CA ALA A 103 -7.72 12.29 -16.79
C ALA A 103 -6.22 12.26 -17.11
N PRO A 104 -5.76 12.84 -18.23
CA PRO A 104 -4.32 12.92 -18.50
C PRO A 104 -3.55 13.49 -17.29
N ASP A 105 -2.57 12.72 -16.82
CA ASP A 105 -1.71 13.04 -15.67
C ASP A 105 -2.40 13.17 -14.30
N LEU A 106 -3.66 12.73 -14.18
CA LEU A 106 -4.49 12.92 -13.00
C LEU A 106 -5.32 11.67 -12.66
N ILE A 107 -5.39 11.33 -11.37
CA ILE A 107 -6.34 10.35 -10.84
C ILE A 107 -7.06 10.96 -9.64
N PHE A 108 -8.36 11.13 -9.76
CA PHE A 108 -9.22 11.54 -8.65
C PHE A 108 -9.67 10.31 -7.87
N MET A 109 -9.56 10.35 -6.55
CA MET A 109 -9.88 9.22 -5.68
C MET A 109 -10.32 9.70 -4.29
N GLU A 110 -10.85 8.76 -3.49
CA GLU A 110 -11.21 9.04 -2.10
C GLU A 110 -9.98 9.40 -1.27
N LEU A 111 -10.12 10.41 -0.39
CA LEU A 111 -9.07 10.81 0.54
C LEU A 111 -9.18 10.00 1.85
N TYR A 112 -8.26 9.06 2.06
CA TYR A 112 -8.14 8.31 3.31
C TYR A 112 -7.36 9.10 4.37
N LYS A 113 -8.04 9.43 5.47
CA LYS A 113 -7.49 10.30 6.52
C LYS A 113 -7.02 9.58 7.78
N ASN A 114 -7.36 8.30 7.93
CA ASN A 114 -7.03 7.54 9.14
C ASN A 114 -5.62 6.95 9.15
N GLY A 115 -4.73 7.52 8.32
CA GLY A 115 -3.33 7.14 8.21
C GLY A 115 -3.11 5.79 7.54
N THR A 116 -1.84 5.42 7.48
CA THR A 116 -1.34 4.15 6.94
C THR A 116 -1.27 3.08 8.04
N LEU A 117 -1.16 1.82 7.65
CA LEU A 117 -0.92 0.72 8.59
C LEU A 117 0.36 0.97 9.39
N HIS A 118 1.43 1.43 8.74
CA HIS A 118 2.68 1.80 9.41
C HIS A 118 2.47 2.81 10.56
N GLU A 119 1.74 3.90 10.31
CA GLU A 119 1.50 4.94 11.32
C GLU A 119 0.63 4.43 12.48
N ARG A 120 -0.38 3.60 12.16
CA ARG A 120 -1.28 3.06 13.18
C ARG A 120 -0.60 2.03 14.06
N LEU A 121 0.25 1.19 13.48
CA LEU A 121 1.04 0.21 14.23
C LEU A 121 2.14 0.86 15.07
N SER A 122 2.67 2.01 14.63
CA SER A 122 3.62 2.84 15.38
C SER A 122 2.98 3.59 16.56
N SER A 123 1.66 3.69 16.61
CA SER A 123 0.92 4.34 17.70
C SER A 123 0.54 3.35 18.81
N THR A 124 0.59 3.78 20.08
CA THR A 124 0.34 2.92 21.26
C THR A 124 -1.13 2.55 21.52
N LYS A 125 -2.04 2.78 20.56
CA LYS A 125 -3.47 2.48 20.75
C LYS A 125 -3.75 0.99 20.55
N ALA A 126 -4.36 0.39 21.58
CA ALA A 126 -4.92 -0.96 21.60
C ALA A 126 -6.38 -0.89 22.09
N PRO A 127 -7.28 -1.80 21.65
CA PRO A 127 -7.06 -2.95 20.75
C PRO A 127 -7.13 -2.59 19.25
N ARG A 128 -6.61 -3.47 18.38
CA ARG A 128 -6.60 -3.33 16.92
C ARG A 128 -7.35 -4.51 16.28
N PRO A 129 -8.20 -4.31 15.26
CA PRO A 129 -8.95 -5.39 14.60
C PRO A 129 -8.06 -6.14 13.58
N VAL A 130 -6.97 -6.75 14.06
CA VAL A 130 -5.93 -7.37 13.22
C VAL A 130 -6.51 -8.42 12.28
N LEU A 131 -7.42 -9.28 12.75
CA LEU A 131 -8.02 -10.33 11.93
C LEU A 131 -8.82 -9.78 10.74
N GLN A 132 -9.58 -8.71 10.96
CA GLN A 132 -10.33 -8.03 9.92
C GLN A 132 -9.38 -7.43 8.87
N TRP A 133 -8.32 -6.75 9.32
CA TRP A 133 -7.33 -6.18 8.40
C TRP A 133 -6.60 -7.25 7.60
N MET A 134 -6.23 -8.37 8.22
CA MET A 134 -5.60 -9.49 7.52
C MET A 134 -6.51 -10.07 6.43
N GLN A 135 -7.79 -10.24 6.74
CA GLN A 135 -8.78 -10.71 5.78
C GLN A 135 -8.93 -9.73 4.61
N GLN A 136 -9.14 -8.45 4.89
CA GLN A 136 -9.31 -7.42 3.87
C GLN A 136 -8.07 -7.28 2.97
N LEU A 137 -6.87 -7.35 3.55
CA LEU A 137 -5.63 -7.33 2.76
C LEU A 137 -5.52 -8.56 1.84
N SER A 138 -5.93 -9.73 2.35
CA SER A 138 -5.96 -10.97 1.56
C SER A 138 -6.95 -10.87 0.40
N GLU A 139 -8.13 -10.29 0.63
CA GLU A 139 -9.14 -10.04 -0.40
C GLU A 139 -8.63 -9.07 -1.48
N ALA A 140 -7.93 -8.01 -1.08
CA ALA A 140 -7.32 -7.06 -2.00
C ALA A 140 -6.25 -7.73 -2.89
N VAL A 141 -5.34 -8.48 -2.29
CA VAL A 141 -4.30 -9.19 -3.06
C VAL A 141 -4.91 -10.22 -4.00
N ALA A 142 -5.87 -11.02 -3.53
CA ALA A 142 -6.53 -12.01 -4.37
C ALA A 142 -7.29 -11.38 -5.54
N CYS A 143 -7.89 -10.19 -5.34
CA CYS A 143 -8.55 -9.45 -6.42
C CYS A 143 -7.55 -8.99 -7.49
N LEU A 144 -6.41 -8.45 -7.09
CA LEU A 144 -5.39 -7.98 -8.04
C LEU A 144 -4.77 -9.17 -8.81
N GLU A 145 -4.54 -10.29 -8.12
CA GLU A 145 -4.06 -11.53 -8.73
C GLU A 145 -5.07 -12.12 -9.72
N ALA A 146 -6.37 -12.03 -9.44
CA ALA A 146 -7.42 -12.46 -10.37
C ALA A 146 -7.42 -11.67 -11.70
N LEU A 147 -6.90 -10.44 -11.69
CA LEU A 147 -6.67 -9.63 -12.90
C LEU A 147 -5.34 -9.97 -13.59
N GLY A 148 -4.55 -10.88 -13.03
CA GLY A 148 -3.23 -11.24 -13.55
C GLY A 148 -2.11 -10.31 -13.12
N TYR A 149 -2.29 -9.57 -12.01
CA TYR A 149 -1.30 -8.62 -11.50
C TYR A 149 -0.87 -8.92 -10.06
N ALA A 150 0.36 -8.59 -9.73
CA ALA A 150 0.83 -8.37 -8.36
C ALA A 150 0.98 -6.87 -8.12
N HIS A 151 0.88 -6.43 -6.86
CA HIS A 151 1.01 -5.02 -6.50
C HIS A 151 2.41 -4.44 -6.78
N GLY A 152 3.45 -5.27 -6.75
CA GLY A 152 4.85 -4.88 -7.02
C GLY A 152 5.54 -4.11 -5.89
N GLU A 153 4.81 -3.25 -5.15
CA GLU A 153 5.32 -2.50 -4.00
C GLU A 153 4.44 -2.65 -2.74
N LEU A 154 4.05 -3.89 -2.41
CA LEU A 154 3.19 -4.14 -1.26
C LEU A 154 3.94 -3.83 0.05
N SER A 155 3.46 -2.85 0.81
CA SER A 155 4.06 -2.44 2.08
C SER A 155 3.02 -1.88 3.07
N PRO A 156 3.32 -1.81 4.38
CA PRO A 156 2.45 -1.15 5.36
C PRO A 156 2.17 0.35 5.10
N ARG A 157 2.94 1.00 4.22
CA ARG A 157 2.70 2.40 3.84
C ARG A 157 1.62 2.52 2.75
N ASN A 158 1.47 1.49 1.93
CA ASN A 158 0.48 1.41 0.84
C ASN A 158 -0.84 0.77 1.31
N ILE A 159 -1.05 0.70 2.62
CA ILE A 159 -2.26 0.19 3.25
C ILE A 159 -2.84 1.32 4.10
N MET A 160 -4.03 1.81 3.72
CA MET A 160 -4.71 2.92 4.39
C MET A 160 -6.05 2.48 4.96
N PHE A 161 -6.74 3.40 5.65
CA PHE A 161 -8.03 3.10 6.29
C PHE A 161 -9.11 4.13 5.97
N THR A 162 -10.33 3.62 5.80
CA THR A 162 -11.57 4.41 5.77
C THR A 162 -11.90 4.97 7.15
N GLU A 163 -12.92 5.83 7.23
CA GLU A 163 -13.46 6.33 8.50
C GLU A 163 -13.92 5.19 9.42
N ASP A 164 -14.59 4.17 8.85
CA ASP A 164 -15.09 2.98 9.55
C ASP A 164 -14.05 1.89 9.83
N ASP A 165 -12.76 2.23 9.86
CA ASP A 165 -11.66 1.32 10.20
C ASP A 165 -11.44 0.14 9.24
N ASN A 166 -11.93 0.26 8.00
CA ASN A 166 -11.72 -0.73 6.93
C ASN A 166 -10.44 -0.45 6.15
N LEU A 167 -9.70 -1.50 5.85
CA LEU A 167 -8.46 -1.47 5.09
C LEU A 167 -8.71 -1.17 3.61
N ARG A 168 -7.84 -0.34 3.04
CA ARG A 168 -7.75 -0.04 1.61
C ARG A 168 -6.30 -0.18 1.14
N LEU A 169 -6.06 -1.10 0.22
CA LEU A 169 -4.83 -1.18 -0.55
C LEU A 169 -4.81 -0.04 -1.58
N VAL A 170 -3.71 0.71 -1.62
CA VAL A 170 -3.54 1.91 -2.46
C VAL A 170 -2.23 1.84 -3.22
N ASP A 171 -2.08 2.70 -4.22
CA ASP A 171 -0.83 2.97 -4.95
C ASP A 171 -0.37 1.84 -5.87
N PHE A 172 -0.94 1.79 -7.08
CA PHE A 172 -0.74 0.67 -8.03
C PHE A 172 0.26 0.99 -9.15
N ASP A 173 1.01 2.08 -9.04
CA ASP A 173 1.90 2.55 -10.11
C ASP A 173 3.12 1.65 -10.38
N HIS A 174 3.44 0.75 -9.44
CA HIS A 174 4.43 -0.31 -9.58
C HIS A 174 3.83 -1.72 -9.76
N SER A 175 2.53 -1.84 -10.06
CA SER A 175 1.91 -3.15 -10.28
C SER A 175 2.56 -3.89 -11.46
N LEU A 176 2.76 -5.19 -11.34
CA LEU A 176 3.44 -6.01 -12.35
C LEU A 176 2.52 -7.12 -12.82
N LYS A 177 2.59 -7.50 -14.10
CA LYS A 177 1.87 -8.69 -14.53
C LYS A 177 2.52 -9.92 -13.90
N LEU A 178 1.68 -10.89 -13.54
CA LEU A 178 2.17 -12.16 -13.03
C LEU A 178 3.04 -12.85 -14.08
N GLY A 179 4.25 -13.21 -13.70
CA GLY A 179 5.24 -13.84 -14.58
C GLY A 179 6.24 -12.87 -15.23
N GLU A 180 6.13 -11.56 -14.99
CA GLU A 180 7.20 -10.59 -15.30
C GLU A 180 8.22 -10.55 -14.15
N ASP A 181 9.50 -10.33 -14.48
CA ASP A 181 10.58 -10.23 -13.50
C ASP A 181 10.43 -8.95 -12.64
N LEU A 182 10.65 -9.08 -11.33
CA LEU A 182 10.66 -7.95 -10.39
C LEU A 182 11.86 -7.04 -10.66
N GLU A 183 11.65 -5.74 -10.90
CA GLU A 183 12.74 -4.76 -10.81
C GLU A 183 13.25 -4.65 -9.37
N VAL A 184 14.57 -4.61 -9.23
CA VAL A 184 15.34 -4.78 -7.99
C VAL A 184 15.02 -3.71 -6.92
N GLY A 185 14.82 -4.11 -5.66
CA GLY A 185 14.71 -3.19 -4.51
C GLY A 185 14.67 -3.86 -3.12
N ASP A 186 14.44 -3.04 -2.08
CA ASP A 186 14.67 -3.21 -0.63
C ASP A 186 14.06 -4.42 0.12
N TYR A 187 14.30 -4.53 1.44
CA TYR A 187 13.95 -5.67 2.34
C TYR A 187 12.57 -6.38 2.14
N PRO A 188 11.43 -5.71 1.82
CA PRO A 188 10.18 -6.41 1.47
C PRO A 188 10.26 -7.15 0.12
N LEU A 189 11.05 -6.68 -0.84
CA LEU A 189 11.22 -7.29 -2.15
C LEU A 189 12.09 -8.56 -2.10
N TYR A 190 13.00 -8.68 -1.11
CA TYR A 190 13.67 -9.96 -0.86
C TYR A 190 12.68 -11.05 -0.45
N THR A 191 11.68 -10.75 0.39
CA THR A 191 10.61 -11.72 0.67
C THR A 191 9.79 -12.08 -0.56
N ALA A 192 9.69 -11.18 -1.55
CA ALA A 192 9.04 -11.43 -2.83
C ALA A 192 9.83 -12.42 -3.70
N GLN A 193 11.16 -12.29 -3.76
CA GLN A 193 12.02 -13.22 -4.50
C GLN A 193 11.98 -14.65 -3.94
N PHE A 194 11.82 -14.80 -2.62
CA PHE A 194 11.86 -16.11 -1.96
C PHE A 194 10.49 -16.70 -1.63
N GLY A 195 9.40 -15.93 -1.58
CA GLY A 195 8.04 -16.40 -1.26
C GLY A 195 6.91 -15.73 -2.06
N GLY A 196 7.23 -14.93 -3.08
CA GLY A 196 6.25 -14.17 -3.86
C GLY A 196 5.45 -13.16 -3.02
N THR A 197 4.28 -12.76 -3.52
CA THR A 197 3.34 -11.88 -2.82
C THR A 197 2.98 -12.41 -1.42
N PHE A 198 2.89 -13.74 -1.27
CA PHE A 198 2.56 -14.38 0.01
C PHE A 198 3.66 -14.20 1.07
N GLY A 199 4.93 -14.21 0.69
CA GLY A 199 6.04 -13.90 1.60
C GLY A 199 5.92 -12.49 2.19
N ILE A 200 5.55 -11.51 1.35
CA ILE A 200 5.30 -10.13 1.80
C ILE A 200 4.08 -10.07 2.73
N LEU A 201 2.98 -10.74 2.37
CA LEU A 201 1.76 -10.81 3.19
C LEU A 201 2.06 -11.36 4.59
N GLY A 202 2.83 -12.44 4.69
CA GLY A 202 3.25 -13.00 5.98
C GLY A 202 3.99 -11.98 6.86
N SER A 203 4.87 -11.18 6.24
CA SER A 203 5.62 -10.12 6.94
C SER A 203 4.73 -8.98 7.42
N ILE A 204 3.71 -8.62 6.64
CA ILE A 204 2.73 -7.61 7.04
C ILE A 204 1.83 -8.15 8.16
N PHE A 205 1.39 -9.40 8.10
CA PHE A 205 0.59 -10.03 9.15
C PHE A 205 1.37 -10.12 10.47
N TRP A 206 2.65 -10.49 10.41
CA TRP A 206 3.55 -10.41 11.55
C TRP A 206 3.58 -9.00 12.15
N TYR A 207 3.76 -7.99 11.29
CA TYR A 207 3.80 -6.60 11.73
C TYR A 207 2.49 -6.16 12.39
N MET A 208 1.34 -6.57 11.85
CA MET A 208 0.01 -6.29 12.43
C MET A 208 -0.13 -6.86 13.84
N VAL A 209 0.33 -8.09 14.08
CA VAL A 209 0.24 -8.77 15.39
C VAL A 209 1.22 -8.20 16.39
N ARG A 210 2.48 -8.02 15.99
CA ARG A 210 3.59 -7.72 16.92
C ARG A 210 3.81 -6.22 17.09
N GLY A 211 3.37 -5.41 16.13
CA GLY A 211 3.69 -3.98 16.08
C GLY A 211 5.15 -3.69 15.75
N THR A 212 5.95 -4.70 15.40
CA THR A 212 7.36 -4.58 15.01
C THR A 212 7.61 -5.33 13.71
N GLU A 213 8.48 -4.76 12.87
CA GLU A 213 8.88 -5.41 11.62
C GLU A 213 9.59 -6.73 11.90
N LEU A 214 9.44 -7.67 10.96
CA LEU A 214 10.15 -8.94 11.01
C LEU A 214 11.66 -8.68 10.97
N TRP A 215 12.41 -9.26 11.90
CA TRP A 215 13.85 -9.07 12.05
C TRP A 215 14.29 -7.61 12.32
N ALA A 216 13.43 -6.80 12.96
CA ALA A 216 13.80 -5.46 13.40
C ALA A 216 15.14 -5.48 14.17
N GLY A 217 16.12 -4.70 13.68
CA GLY A 217 17.47 -4.63 14.24
C GLY A 217 18.51 -5.56 13.60
N VAL A 218 18.10 -6.46 12.70
CA VAL A 218 19.01 -7.25 11.86
C VAL A 218 19.26 -6.50 10.55
N GLN A 219 20.52 -6.42 10.10
CA GLN A 219 20.89 -5.66 8.90
C GLN A 219 21.92 -6.42 8.04
N GLY A 220 22.04 -6.01 6.77
CA GLY A 220 23.08 -6.50 5.87
C GLY A 220 22.94 -7.98 5.52
N LEU A 221 24.08 -8.67 5.43
CA LEU A 221 24.13 -10.07 4.98
C LEU A 221 23.35 -11.03 5.88
N ASP A 222 23.31 -10.82 7.21
CA ASP A 222 22.54 -11.71 8.12
C ASP A 222 21.04 -11.65 7.83
N LEU A 223 20.54 -10.48 7.43
CA LEU A 223 19.16 -10.31 7.01
C LEU A 223 18.88 -11.07 5.72
N VAL A 224 19.77 -10.92 4.75
CA VAL A 224 19.70 -11.61 3.45
C VAL A 224 19.78 -13.12 3.64
N ASP A 225 20.70 -13.62 4.47
CA ASP A 225 20.87 -15.04 4.76
C ASP A 225 19.63 -15.64 5.42
N ARG A 226 19.00 -14.92 6.36
CA ARG A 226 17.74 -15.36 6.99
C ARG A 226 16.60 -15.46 5.99
N LEU A 227 16.50 -14.48 5.08
CA LEU A 227 15.50 -14.46 4.00
C LEU A 227 15.73 -15.60 3.01
N ILE A 228 16.97 -15.82 2.57
CA ILE A 228 17.36 -16.93 1.68
C ILE A 228 17.04 -18.27 2.35
N ALA A 229 17.39 -18.42 3.62
CA ALA A 229 17.17 -19.63 4.38
C ALA A 229 15.68 -19.87 4.74
N ARG A 230 14.79 -18.91 4.43
CA ARG A 230 13.37 -18.90 4.85
C ARG A 230 13.21 -19.21 6.34
N THR A 231 14.14 -18.72 7.15
CA THR A 231 14.08 -18.93 8.60
C THR A 231 12.90 -18.13 9.13
N CYS A 232 11.95 -18.85 9.73
CA CYS A 232 10.80 -18.26 10.37
C CYS A 232 11.17 -18.00 11.84
N PRO A 233 10.81 -16.84 12.43
CA PRO A 233 10.99 -16.65 13.86
C PRO A 233 10.20 -17.71 14.65
N ASP A 234 10.67 -18.01 15.85
CA ASP A 234 9.92 -18.88 16.76
C ASP A 234 8.57 -18.23 17.08
N MET A 235 7.51 -19.00 16.85
CA MET A 235 6.13 -18.56 17.01
C MET A 235 5.34 -19.62 17.76
N ASP A 236 4.40 -19.16 18.59
CA ASP A 236 3.34 -20.03 19.08
C ASP A 236 2.35 -20.33 17.94
N LEU A 237 2.29 -21.58 17.52
CA LEU A 237 1.45 -22.04 16.41
C LEU A 237 0.06 -22.50 16.85
N GLU A 238 -0.22 -22.46 18.16
CA GLU A 238 -1.59 -22.57 18.67
C GLU A 238 -2.40 -21.32 18.27
N ASP A 239 -1.76 -20.16 18.23
CA ASP A 239 -2.32 -18.93 17.67
C ASP A 239 -2.57 -19.08 16.15
N PRO A 240 -3.84 -18.99 15.70
CA PRO A 240 -4.18 -19.14 14.30
C PRO A 240 -3.51 -18.07 13.41
N VAL A 241 -3.21 -16.89 13.95
CA VAL A 241 -2.58 -15.81 13.19
C VAL A 241 -1.13 -16.14 12.86
N ASN A 242 -0.38 -16.60 13.86
CA ASN A 242 1.01 -17.04 13.65
C ASN A 242 1.10 -18.21 12.67
N ARG A 243 0.09 -19.11 12.68
CA ARG A 243 -0.02 -20.20 11.72
C ARG A 243 -0.20 -19.69 10.29
N ILE A 244 -1.11 -18.73 10.08
CA ILE A 244 -1.35 -18.10 8.78
C ILE A 244 -0.09 -17.39 8.27
N SER A 245 0.55 -16.56 9.11
CA SER A 245 1.79 -15.86 8.75
C SER A 245 2.91 -16.82 8.32
N ARG A 246 3.09 -17.93 9.05
CA ARG A 246 4.03 -19.00 8.68
C ARG A 246 3.68 -19.64 7.34
N ASP A 247 2.41 -19.92 7.11
CA ASP A 247 1.95 -20.61 5.90
C ASP A 247 2.10 -19.70 4.66
N CYS A 248 1.90 -18.38 4.81
CA CYS A 248 2.25 -17.36 3.83
C CYS A 248 3.75 -17.36 3.49
N TRP A 249 4.63 -17.36 4.50
CA TRP A 249 6.09 -17.37 4.27
C TRP A 249 6.63 -18.66 3.67
N THR A 250 6.07 -19.80 4.06
CA THR A 250 6.53 -21.11 3.58
C THR A 250 5.97 -21.47 2.20
N GLY A 251 5.16 -20.59 1.60
CA GLY A 251 4.55 -20.82 0.30
C GLY A 251 3.53 -21.96 0.32
N ARG A 252 2.83 -22.17 1.45
CA ARG A 252 1.77 -23.18 1.55
C ARG A 252 0.45 -22.74 0.92
N PHE A 253 0.37 -21.50 0.46
CA PHE A 253 -0.72 -21.00 -0.35
C PHE A 253 -0.25 -20.94 -1.82
N ASP A 254 -0.91 -21.72 -2.69
CA ASP A 254 -0.61 -21.77 -4.13
C ASP A 254 -1.65 -20.99 -4.95
N PHE A 255 -1.14 -20.30 -5.98
CA PHE A 255 -1.79 -19.43 -6.95
C PHE A 255 -3.07 -19.98 -7.63
N CYS A 256 -3.29 -21.30 -7.64
CA CYS A 256 -4.33 -21.93 -8.47
C CYS A 256 -5.35 -22.79 -7.70
N GLY A 257 -5.28 -22.83 -6.36
CA GLY A 257 -6.11 -23.78 -5.59
C GLY A 257 -7.20 -23.16 -4.72
N ARG A 258 -7.06 -21.90 -4.28
CA ARG A 258 -7.59 -21.55 -2.96
C ARG A 258 -7.89 -20.07 -2.73
N ALA A 259 -8.45 -19.38 -3.72
CA ALA A 259 -9.26 -18.19 -3.42
C ALA A 259 -10.43 -18.50 -2.45
N ARG A 260 -10.76 -19.79 -2.22
CA ARG A 260 -11.67 -20.26 -1.17
C ARG A 260 -11.05 -20.59 0.19
N SER A 261 -9.73 -20.60 0.39
CA SER A 261 -9.13 -20.86 1.71
C SER A 261 -8.45 -19.68 2.37
N LEU A 262 -8.49 -18.50 1.76
CA LEU A 262 -8.31 -17.25 2.50
C LEU A 262 -9.61 -16.82 3.18
N HIS A 263 -10.74 -17.45 2.85
CA HIS A 263 -11.74 -17.67 3.89
C HIS A 263 -11.09 -18.62 4.90
N PRO A 264 -10.88 -18.22 6.17
CA PRO A 264 -10.78 -19.22 7.23
C PRO A 264 -11.86 -20.30 7.02
N PRO A 265 -11.60 -21.58 7.32
CA PRO A 265 -12.69 -22.55 7.41
C PRO A 265 -13.80 -21.93 8.27
N ALA A 266 -15.05 -22.02 7.80
CA ALA A 266 -16.20 -21.46 8.53
C ALA A 266 -16.11 -21.86 10.01
N GLY A 267 -15.99 -20.86 10.89
CA GLY A 267 -15.80 -21.06 12.34
C GLY A 267 -14.46 -20.61 12.95
N VAL A 268 -13.45 -20.12 12.20
CA VAL A 268 -12.21 -19.58 12.85
C VAL A 268 -12.40 -18.18 13.44
N PHE A 269 -13.35 -17.40 12.94
CA PHE A 269 -13.66 -16.05 13.45
C PHE A 269 -15.01 -15.95 14.17
N GLU A 270 -15.75 -17.06 14.32
CA GLU A 270 -16.96 -17.13 15.12
C GLU A 270 -16.63 -17.74 16.48
N GLY A 271 -16.13 -16.92 17.40
CA GLY A 271 -15.84 -17.37 18.77
C GLY A 271 -14.82 -16.51 19.49
N SER A 272 -15.19 -15.26 19.81
CA SER A 272 -14.60 -14.42 20.87
C SER A 272 -15.54 -13.27 21.18
#